data_AF-A0A1C6T8U4-F1
#
_entry.id   AF-A0A1C6T8U4-F1
#
_cell.length_a   1.000
_cell.length_b   1.000
_cell.length_c   1.000
_cell.angle_alpha   90.00
_cell.angle_beta   90.00
_cell.angle_gamma   90.00
#
_symmetry.space_group_name_H-M   'P 1'
#
loop_
_entity.id
_entity.type
_entity.pdbx_description
1 polymer ?
#
loop_
_entity_poly.entity_id
_entity_poly.type
_entity_poly.pdbx_seq_one_letter_code
_entity_poly.pdbx_strand_id
1 'polypeptide(L)'
;MISHQLGQPPDGPRPDRPRPYPLHATPHTPLRPMWCCRACGQPWPCPMARLLLRSEYEDNRIGLSIYLCGLLYEATRDLYRLNPNDAPAPADMFARFVGWGPYRRHRPVPPGGDC
;
A
#
# COMPACT_ATOMS: atom_id res chain seq x y z
N MET A 1 -30.17 20.24 -2.51
CA MET A 1 -29.08 19.28 -2.80
C MET A 1 -27.93 19.61 -1.85
N ILE A 2 -27.71 18.79 -0.83
CA ILE A 2 -26.66 19.06 0.17
C ILE A 2 -25.37 18.47 -0.39
N SER A 3 -24.55 19.30 -1.06
CA SER A 3 -23.17 18.95 -1.35
C SER A 3 -22.42 18.93 -0.02
N HIS A 4 -22.32 17.74 0.59
CA HIS A 4 -21.30 17.50 1.60
C HIS A 4 -19.95 17.48 0.90
N GLN A 5 -19.40 18.66 0.60
CA GLN A 5 -17.96 18.81 0.40
C GLN A 5 -17.31 18.60 1.77
N LEU A 6 -17.17 17.32 2.15
CA LEU A 6 -16.22 16.94 3.17
C LEU A 6 -14.87 17.49 2.71
N GLY A 7 -14.26 18.34 3.54
CA GLY A 7 -12.92 18.84 3.28
C GLY A 7 -11.99 17.65 3.00
N GLN A 8 -11.04 17.83 2.08
CA GLN A 8 -10.09 16.75 1.82
C GLN A 8 -9.39 16.40 3.15
N PRO A 9 -9.26 15.11 3.48
CA PRO A 9 -8.45 14.70 4.62
C PRO A 9 -7.06 15.35 4.52
N PRO A 10 -6.41 15.64 5.67
CA PRO A 10 -5.01 16.03 5.65
C PRO A 10 -4.21 14.98 4.87
N ASP A 11 -3.15 15.44 4.17
CA ASP A 11 -2.32 14.56 3.35
C ASP A 11 -1.89 13.33 4.15
N GLY A 12 -1.90 12.17 3.47
CA GLY A 12 -1.50 10.91 4.06
C GLY A 12 -0.07 10.92 4.63
N PRO A 13 0.32 9.84 5.33
CA PRO A 13 1.65 9.74 5.92
C PRO A 13 2.74 9.88 4.86
N ARG A 14 3.91 10.38 5.26
CA ARG A 14 5.02 10.54 4.33
C ARG A 14 5.47 9.17 3.79
N PRO A 15 5.71 9.04 2.46
CA PRO A 15 6.18 7.81 1.83
C PRO A 15 7.69 7.61 2.00
N ASP A 16 8.21 7.67 3.24
CA ASP A 16 9.63 7.59 3.56
C ASP A 16 10.08 6.22 4.10
N ARG A 17 9.16 5.26 4.23
CA ARG A 17 9.43 3.88 4.68
C ARG A 17 9.30 2.87 3.52
N PRO A 18 9.93 1.69 3.64
CA PRO A 18 10.80 1.23 4.73
C PRO A 18 12.20 1.85 4.69
N ARG A 19 12.91 1.78 5.82
CA ARG A 19 14.34 2.09 5.87
C ARG A 19 15.14 1.16 4.94
N PRO A 20 16.21 1.66 4.29
CA PRO A 20 17.04 0.83 3.43
C PRO A 20 17.74 -0.27 4.23
N TYR A 21 17.79 -1.48 3.66
CA TYR A 21 18.60 -2.57 4.18
C TYR A 21 19.30 -3.30 3.00
N PRO A 22 20.64 -3.40 3.02
CA PRO A 22 21.56 -2.75 3.97
C PRO A 22 21.49 -1.21 3.87
N LEU A 23 22.01 -0.47 4.87
CA LEU A 23 21.81 0.99 5.00
C LEU A 23 22.29 1.82 3.80
N HIS A 24 23.23 1.29 3.02
CA HIS A 24 23.78 1.93 1.82
C HIS A 24 22.99 1.62 0.54
N ALA A 25 22.01 0.73 0.59
CA ALA A 25 21.17 0.42 -0.56
C ALA A 25 20.16 1.55 -0.82
N THR A 26 19.74 1.70 -2.07
CA THR A 26 18.60 2.58 -2.40
C THR A 26 17.36 2.10 -1.64
N PRO A 27 16.66 2.99 -0.90
CA PRO A 27 15.51 2.58 -0.13
C PRO A 27 14.36 2.14 -1.03
N HIS A 28 13.69 1.06 -0.66
CA HIS A 28 12.50 0.56 -1.35
C HIS A 28 11.25 1.40 -1.03
N THR A 29 11.35 2.73 -1.04
CA THR A 29 10.24 3.68 -0.80
C THR A 29 9.39 3.90 -2.07
N PRO A 30 8.15 4.40 -1.94
CA PRO A 30 7.33 4.71 -3.11
C PRO A 30 7.77 5.99 -3.81
N LEU A 31 7.66 5.97 -5.14
CA LEU A 31 7.80 7.11 -6.03
C LEU A 31 6.41 7.61 -6.43
N ARG A 32 5.97 8.74 -5.87
CA ARG A 32 4.74 9.41 -6.32
C ARG A 32 4.98 10.16 -7.64
N PRO A 33 3.97 10.32 -8.51
CA PRO A 33 2.59 9.85 -8.40
C PRO A 33 2.35 8.45 -8.98
N MET A 34 3.36 7.80 -9.57
CA MET A 34 3.20 6.47 -10.20
C MET A 34 3.10 5.31 -9.21
N TRP A 35 3.49 5.52 -7.96
CA TRP A 35 3.53 4.51 -6.90
C TRP A 35 4.37 3.28 -7.25
N CYS A 36 5.45 3.46 -8.02
CA CYS A 36 6.46 2.44 -8.23
C CYS A 36 7.53 2.52 -7.14
N CYS A 37 8.28 1.43 -6.95
CA CYS A 37 9.37 1.40 -6.00
C CYS A 37 10.61 2.10 -6.58
N ARG A 38 11.20 3.04 -5.82
CA ARG A 38 12.40 3.77 -6.27
C ARG A 38 13.59 2.87 -6.57
N ALA A 39 13.76 1.79 -5.81
CA ALA A 39 14.92 0.91 -5.93
C ALA A 39 14.82 -0.11 -7.07
N CYS A 40 13.61 -0.58 -7.41
CA CYS A 40 13.45 -1.70 -8.36
C CYS A 40 12.41 -1.46 -9.47
N GLY A 41 11.73 -0.32 -9.51
CA GLY A 41 10.73 0.02 -10.52
C GLY A 41 9.39 -0.74 -10.43
N GLN A 42 9.31 -1.80 -9.64
CA GLN A 42 8.09 -2.60 -9.46
C GLN A 42 6.98 -1.82 -8.74
N PRO A 43 5.69 -2.20 -8.90
CA PRO A 43 4.59 -1.61 -8.16
C PRO A 43 4.87 -1.62 -6.65
N TRP A 44 4.91 -0.45 -6.03
CA TRP A 44 5.09 -0.32 -4.59
C TRP A 44 3.76 -0.65 -3.87
N PRO A 45 3.74 -1.42 -2.77
CA PRO A 45 4.86 -2.06 -2.10
C PRO A 45 5.39 -3.29 -2.87
N CYS A 46 6.67 -3.26 -3.26
CA CYS A 46 7.36 -4.39 -3.88
C CYS A 46 7.70 -5.47 -2.84
N PRO A 47 8.05 -6.71 -3.22
CA PRO A 47 8.33 -7.79 -2.26
C PRO A 47 9.33 -7.43 -1.15
N MET A 48 10.43 -6.76 -1.49
CA MET A 48 11.40 -6.27 -0.50
C MET A 48 10.82 -5.20 0.41
N ALA A 49 10.04 -4.26 -0.13
CA ALA A 49 9.37 -3.25 0.69
C ALA A 49 8.43 -3.91 1.72
N ARG A 50 7.65 -4.92 1.31
CA ARG A 50 6.75 -5.67 2.21
C ARG A 50 7.51 -6.39 3.31
N LEU A 51 8.65 -7.01 2.96
CA LEU A 51 9.50 -7.69 3.92
C LEU A 51 10.07 -6.71 4.96
N LEU A 52 10.68 -5.62 4.50
CA LEU A 52 11.30 -4.62 5.37
C LEU A 52 10.27 -3.87 6.23
N LEU A 53 9.10 -3.55 5.68
CA LEU A 53 8.02 -2.94 6.47
C LEU A 53 7.51 -3.87 7.57
N ARG A 54 7.45 -5.18 7.33
CA ARG A 54 7.06 -6.15 8.38
C ARG A 54 8.11 -6.28 9.47
N SER A 55 9.39 -6.30 9.13
CA SER A 55 10.45 -6.32 10.13
C SER A 55 10.51 -5.01 10.93
N GLU A 56 10.34 -3.86 10.26
CA GLU A 56 10.42 -2.55 10.91
C GLU A 56 9.24 -2.26 11.85
N TYR A 57 8.09 -2.89 11.62
CA TYR A 57 6.87 -2.76 12.42
C TYR A 57 6.49 -4.05 13.15
N GLU A 58 7.45 -4.94 13.42
CA GLU A 58 7.18 -6.25 14.05
C GLU A 58 6.38 -6.11 15.36
N ASP A 59 6.78 -5.14 16.19
CA ASP A 59 6.13 -4.81 17.47
C ASP A 59 4.95 -3.83 17.33
N ASN A 60 4.66 -3.34 16.12
CA ASN A 60 3.59 -2.35 15.87
C ASN A 60 2.80 -2.65 14.58
N ARG A 61 2.16 -3.83 14.57
CA ARG A 61 1.32 -4.32 13.45
C ARG A 61 0.13 -3.43 13.13
N ILE A 62 -0.47 -2.81 14.15
CA ILE A 62 -1.56 -1.84 13.98
C ILE A 62 -1.03 -0.58 13.28
N GLY A 63 0.11 -0.05 13.72
CA GLY A 63 0.77 1.10 13.11
C GLY A 63 1.13 0.85 11.65
N LEU A 64 1.61 -0.35 11.30
CA LEU A 64 1.85 -0.73 9.91
C LEU A 64 0.56 -0.67 9.07
N SER A 65 -0.55 -1.16 9.64
CA SER A 65 -1.84 -1.20 8.95
C SER A 65 -2.38 0.21 8.71
N ILE A 66 -2.29 1.09 9.70
CA ILE A 66 -2.67 2.51 9.59
C ILE A 66 -1.80 3.23 8.55
N TYR A 67 -0.48 3.02 8.59
CA TYR A 67 0.45 3.57 7.62
C TYR A 67 0.10 3.17 6.18
N LEU A 68 -0.13 1.87 5.95
CA LEU A 68 -0.47 1.33 4.63
C LEU A 68 -1.85 1.80 4.15
N CYS A 69 -2.84 1.95 5.03
CA CYS A 69 -4.15 2.52 4.68
C CYS A 69 -4.04 3.99 4.27
N GLY A 70 -3.21 4.79 4.95
CA GLY A 70 -2.96 6.18 4.57
C GLY A 70 -2.30 6.28 3.18
N LEU A 71 -1.33 5.42 2.90
CA LEU A 71 -0.69 5.37 1.58
C LEU A 71 -1.61 4.82 0.49
N LEU A 72 -2.49 3.87 0.81
CA LEU A 72 -3.53 3.38 -0.10
C LEU A 72 -4.44 4.52 -0.56
N TYR A 73 -4.85 5.40 0.35
CA TYR A 73 -5.68 6.57 0.03
C TYR A 73 -4.96 7.51 -0.95
N GLU A 74 -3.72 7.89 -0.64
CA GLU A 74 -2.90 8.75 -1.50
C GLU A 74 -2.62 8.09 -2.87
N ALA A 75 -2.36 6.78 -2.89
CA ALA A 75 -2.12 6.03 -4.12
C ALA A 75 -3.33 5.97 -5.02
N THR A 76 -4.50 5.76 -4.43
CA THR A 76 -5.76 5.78 -5.16
C THR A 76 -5.97 7.17 -5.77
N ARG A 77 -5.82 8.23 -4.98
CA ARG A 77 -5.95 9.62 -5.44
C ARG A 77 -5.01 9.94 -6.61
N ASP A 78 -3.73 9.56 -6.51
CA ASP A 78 -2.73 9.85 -7.55
C ASP A 78 -2.96 9.02 -8.81
N LEU A 79 -3.21 7.72 -8.70
CA LEU A 79 -3.38 6.83 -9.86
C LEU A 79 -4.65 7.15 -10.64
N TYR A 80 -5.75 7.47 -9.95
CA TYR A 80 -6.98 7.94 -10.60
C TYR A 80 -6.79 9.28 -11.33
N ARG A 81 -5.92 10.17 -10.80
CA ARG A 81 -5.59 11.43 -11.49
C ARG A 81 -4.70 11.20 -12.71
N LEU A 82 -3.75 10.27 -12.63
CA LEU A 82 -2.87 9.93 -13.75
C LEU A 82 -3.62 9.23 -14.88
N ASN A 83 -4.47 8.26 -14.54
CA ASN A 83 -5.21 7.43 -15.51
C ASN A 83 -6.70 7.35 -15.13
N PRO A 84 -7.51 8.39 -15.42
CA PRO A 84 -8.93 8.41 -15.06
C PRO A 84 -9.76 7.27 -15.65
N ASN A 85 -9.39 6.78 -16.84
CA ASN A 85 -10.14 5.77 -17.58
C ASN A 85 -9.66 4.33 -17.33
N ASP A 86 -8.53 4.14 -16.65
CA ASP A 86 -7.91 2.83 -16.41
C ASP A 86 -7.33 2.77 -14.99
N ALA A 87 -8.14 3.24 -14.03
CA ALA A 87 -7.75 3.22 -12.64
C ALA A 87 -7.89 1.80 -12.06
N PRO A 88 -6.94 1.34 -11.22
CA PRO A 88 -7.03 0.01 -10.61
C PRO A 88 -8.28 -0.16 -9.76
N ALA A 89 -8.88 -1.35 -9.79
CA ALA A 89 -10.07 -1.62 -9.00
C ALA A 89 -9.77 -1.48 -7.48
N PRO A 90 -10.75 -1.04 -6.66
CA PRO A 90 -10.55 -0.88 -5.22
C PRO A 90 -10.05 -2.15 -4.51
N ALA A 91 -10.52 -3.32 -4.95
CA ALA A 91 -10.08 -4.61 -4.42
C ALA A 91 -8.59 -4.88 -4.68
N ASP A 92 -8.09 -4.55 -5.87
CA ASP A 92 -6.68 -4.71 -6.26
C ASP A 92 -5.79 -3.76 -5.47
N MET A 93 -6.26 -2.52 -5.28
CA MET A 93 -5.56 -1.53 -4.46
C MET A 93 -5.46 -1.99 -3.00
N PHE A 94 -6.55 -2.50 -2.44
CA PHE A 94 -6.54 -3.07 -1.09
C PHE A 94 -5.63 -4.30 -1.01
N ALA A 95 -5.69 -5.23 -1.97
CA ALA A 95 -4.83 -6.41 -2.01
C ALA A 95 -3.33 -6.04 -2.08
N ARG A 96 -3.01 -5.03 -2.87
CA ARG A 96 -1.65 -4.52 -3.08
C ARG A 96 -1.07 -3.85 -1.83
N PHE A 97 -1.83 -2.99 -1.15
CA PHE A 97 -1.32 -2.21 -0.01
C PHE A 97 -1.52 -2.90 1.33
N VAL A 98 -2.72 -3.42 1.61
CA VAL A 98 -3.12 -3.86 2.96
C VAL A 98 -3.35 -5.37 3.03
N GLY A 99 -3.68 -6.01 1.91
CA GLY A 99 -4.14 -7.41 1.86
C GLY A 99 -3.13 -8.48 2.24
N TRP A 100 -1.87 -8.12 2.46
CA TRP A 100 -0.78 -8.98 2.94
C TRP A 100 -0.37 -8.67 4.39
N GLY A 101 -1.09 -7.78 5.07
CA GLY A 101 -0.84 -7.40 6.45
C GLY A 101 -1.02 -8.55 7.45
N PRO A 102 -0.53 -8.40 8.68
CA PRO A 102 -0.34 -9.49 9.64
C PRO A 102 -1.62 -10.16 10.15
N TYR A 103 -2.78 -9.56 9.89
CA TYR A 103 -4.09 -10.11 10.27
C TYR A 103 -4.69 -11.04 9.21
N ARG A 104 -4.11 -11.08 8.00
CA ARG A 104 -4.47 -12.08 6.99
C ARG A 104 -3.77 -13.39 7.36
N ARG A 105 -4.32 -14.10 8.35
CA ARG A 105 -4.19 -15.56 8.35
C ARG A 105 -4.74 -16.01 7.00
N HIS A 106 -3.90 -16.66 6.20
CA HIS A 106 -4.32 -17.33 4.99
C HIS A 106 -5.48 -18.25 5.38
N ARG A 107 -6.73 -17.86 5.08
CA ARG A 107 -7.85 -18.78 5.24
C ARG A 107 -7.65 -19.81 4.13
N PRO A 108 -7.33 -21.07 4.44
CA PRO A 108 -7.28 -22.08 3.40
C PRO A 108 -8.62 -22.05 2.69
N VAL A 109 -8.62 -21.94 1.36
CA VAL A 109 -9.80 -22.31 0.58
C VAL A 109 -10.05 -23.78 0.91
N PRO A 110 -11.21 -24.14 1.48
CA PRO A 110 -11.53 -25.55 1.65
C PRO A 110 -11.54 -26.22 0.26
N PRO A 111 -10.87 -27.37 0.08
CA PRO A 111 -10.95 -28.09 -1.18
C PRO A 111 -12.38 -28.64 -1.36
N GLY A 112 -12.97 -28.38 -2.52
CA GLY A 112 -14.21 -29.04 -2.95
C GLY A 112 -15.48 -28.30 -2.56
N GLY A 113 -15.89 -27.35 -3.41
CA GLY A 113 -17.26 -26.90 -3.55
C GLY A 113 -17.61 -26.99 -5.02
N ASP A 114 -17.60 -28.22 -5.55
CA ASP A 114 -18.00 -28.50 -6.92
C ASP A 114 -19.52 -28.26 -7.04
N CYS A 115 -19.89 -27.61 -8.14
CA CYS A 115 -21.21 -27.20 -8.66
C CYS A 115 -22.50 -27.57 -7.91
#